data_AF-A0A2G9YEY9-F1
#
_entry.id   AF-A0A2G9YEY9-F1
#
_cell.length_a   1.000
_cell.length_b   1.000
_cell.length_c   1.000
_cell.angle_alpha   90.00
_cell.angle_beta   90.00
_cell.angle_gamma   90.00
#
_symmetry.space_group_name_H-M   'P 1'
#
loop_
_entity.id
_entity.type
_entity.pdbx_description
1 polymer ?
#
loop_
_entity_poly.entity_id
_entity_poly.type
_entity_poly.pdbx_seq_one_letter_code
_entity_poly.pdbx_strand_id
1 'polypeptide(L)'
;MFTDWFHSKREPRGYKKKIGDFGEKLARRFLKNKGYRILATHFQTRIGEIDIIARDKDEIVFVEVKTRTSETFGLPEEAIDWRKQQKLIKTAQEYLFKNHLED
;
A
#
# COMPACT_ATOMS: atom_id res chain seq x y z
N MET A 1 31.61 20.28 22.34
CA MET A 1 30.14 20.09 22.38
C MET A 1 29.53 20.45 21.03
N PHE A 2 29.71 19.60 20.02
CA PHE A 2 29.22 19.83 18.65
C PHE A 2 28.87 18.53 17.90
N THR A 3 28.57 17.45 18.64
CA THR A 3 28.34 16.10 18.08
C THR A 3 26.94 15.54 18.31
N ASP A 4 26.07 16.23 19.06
CA ASP A 4 24.71 15.73 19.39
C ASP A 4 23.60 16.24 18.46
N TRP A 5 23.90 17.05 17.45
CA TRP A 5 22.88 17.68 16.59
C TRP A 5 22.27 16.74 15.53
N PHE A 6 22.83 15.52 15.33
CA PHE A 6 22.38 14.60 14.28
C PHE A 6 21.48 13.44 14.73
N HIS A 7 21.20 13.26 16.02
CA HIS A 7 20.29 12.21 16.48
C HIS A 7 18.91 12.79 16.84
N SER A 8 17.89 12.36 16.07
CA SER A 8 16.46 12.52 16.36
C SER A 8 15.75 13.80 15.87
N LYS A 9 15.63 13.98 14.55
CA LYS A 9 14.39 14.54 13.97
C LYS A 9 13.40 13.41 13.71
N ARG A 10 12.65 12.98 14.74
CA ARG A 10 11.45 12.16 14.49
C ARG A 10 10.43 13.04 13.79
N GLU A 11 10.15 12.76 12.52
CA GLU A 11 9.10 13.46 11.77
C GLU A 11 7.76 13.35 12.54
N PRO A 12 7.00 14.46 12.67
CA PRO A 12 5.72 14.44 13.37
C PRO A 12 4.77 13.44 12.72
N ARG A 13 4.02 12.68 13.54
CA ARG A 13 3.14 11.57 13.11
C ARG A 13 2.22 11.90 11.91
N GLY A 14 1.76 13.15 11.82
CA GLY A 14 0.89 13.61 10.72
C GLY A 14 1.60 13.82 9.37
N TYR A 15 2.93 14.01 9.36
CA TYR A 15 3.70 14.19 8.14
C TYR A 15 3.75 12.89 7.31
N LYS A 16 4.08 11.76 7.96
CA LYS A 16 4.09 10.44 7.31
C LYS A 16 2.73 10.04 6.75
N LYS A 17 1.65 10.31 7.48
CA LYS A 17 0.29 10.04 6.99
C LYS A 17 -0.03 10.84 5.72
N LYS A 18 0.21 12.16 5.72
CA LYS A 18 -0.05 13.00 4.54
C LYS A 18 0.73 12.53 3.31
N ILE A 19 1.94 12.04 3.51
CA ILE A 19 2.78 11.51 2.45
C ILE A 19 2.25 10.17 1.93
N GLY A 20 1.82 9.28 2.83
CA GLY A 20 1.11 8.05 2.46
C GLY A 20 -0.15 8.34 1.64
N ASP A 21 -1.02 9.22 2.14
CA ASP A 21 -2.25 9.63 1.45
C ASP A 21 -1.96 10.22 0.06
N PHE A 22 -0.86 10.98 -0.08
CA PHE A 22 -0.42 11.53 -1.35
C PHE A 22 0.06 10.45 -2.32
N GLY A 23 0.87 9.49 -1.86
CA GLY A 23 1.32 8.38 -2.68
C GLY A 23 0.15 7.52 -3.17
N GLU A 24 -0.82 7.22 -2.31
CA GLU A 24 -2.02 6.48 -2.73
C GLU A 24 -2.83 7.26 -3.77
N LYS A 25 -2.97 8.57 -3.60
CA LYS A 25 -3.62 9.43 -4.62
C LYS A 25 -2.92 9.33 -5.97
N LEU A 26 -1.58 9.34 -5.99
CA LEU A 26 -0.80 9.18 -7.22
C LEU A 26 -0.95 7.78 -7.81
N ALA A 27 -0.88 6.73 -6.99
CA ALA A 27 -1.04 5.35 -7.43
C ALA A 27 -2.42 5.13 -8.09
N ARG A 28 -3.50 5.63 -7.48
CA ARG A 28 -4.85 5.56 -8.08
C ARG A 28 -4.93 6.28 -9.42
N ARG A 29 -4.31 7.47 -9.53
CA ARG A 29 -4.29 8.21 -10.80
C ARG A 29 -3.50 7.45 -11.87
N PHE A 30 -2.36 6.88 -11.50
CA PHE A 30 -1.53 6.08 -12.40
C PHE A 30 -2.30 4.86 -12.93
N LEU A 31 -2.91 4.08 -12.04
CA LEU A 31 -3.71 2.90 -12.40
C LEU A 31 -4.87 3.27 -13.34
N LYS A 32 -5.63 4.33 -13.02
CA LYS A 32 -6.70 4.83 -13.90
C LYS A 32 -6.18 5.21 -15.28
N ASN A 33 -5.06 5.93 -15.36
CA ASN A 33 -4.44 6.31 -16.63
C ASN A 33 -3.94 5.10 -17.44
N LYS A 34 -3.68 3.97 -16.78
CA LYS A 34 -3.31 2.69 -17.42
C LYS A 34 -4.51 1.83 -17.80
N GLY A 35 -5.75 2.29 -17.56
CA GLY A 35 -6.97 1.58 -17.93
C GLY A 35 -7.59 0.72 -16.82
N TYR A 36 -7.01 0.75 -15.61
CA TYR A 36 -7.54 0.00 -14.47
C TYR A 36 -8.81 0.66 -13.94
N ARG A 37 -9.82 -0.16 -13.63
CA ARG A 37 -11.01 0.29 -12.90
C ARG A 37 -10.79 0.10 -11.41
N ILE A 38 -10.77 1.20 -10.64
CA ILE A 38 -10.66 1.11 -9.18
C ILE A 38 -11.96 0.54 -8.60
N LEU A 39 -11.87 -0.57 -7.87
CA LEU A 39 -13.00 -1.24 -7.22
C LEU A 39 -13.17 -0.81 -5.77
N ALA A 40 -12.06 -0.71 -5.03
CA ALA A 40 -12.04 -0.27 -3.64
C ALA A 40 -10.71 0.39 -3.28
N THR A 41 -10.71 1.18 -2.22
CA THR A 41 -9.52 1.80 -1.63
C THR A 41 -9.61 1.70 -0.12
N HIS A 42 -8.49 1.57 0.58
CA HIS A 42 -8.46 1.38 2.03
C HIS A 42 -9.37 0.23 2.50
N PHE A 43 -9.33 -0.92 1.82
CA PHE A 43 -10.13 -2.07 2.21
C PHE A 43 -9.55 -2.69 3.47
N GLN A 44 -10.33 -2.79 4.53
CA GLN A 44 -9.88 -3.28 5.84
C GLN A 44 -10.70 -4.48 6.30
N THR A 45 -10.00 -5.43 6.90
CA THR A 45 -10.59 -6.58 7.56
C THR A 45 -9.89 -6.85 8.90
N ARG A 46 -10.38 -7.84 9.65
CA ARG A 46 -9.72 -8.26 10.90
C ARG A 46 -8.32 -8.85 10.65
N ILE A 47 -8.06 -9.31 9.42
CA ILE A 47 -6.80 -9.94 9.03
C ILE A 47 -5.79 -8.87 8.60
N GLY A 48 -6.21 -7.88 7.83
CA GLY A 48 -5.32 -6.88 7.26
C GLY A 48 -6.01 -5.81 6.44
N GLU A 49 -5.20 -5.04 5.71
CA GLU A 49 -5.66 -3.96 4.86
C GLU A 49 -5.04 -4.08 3.46
N ILE A 50 -5.74 -3.55 2.46
CA ILE A 50 -5.27 -3.41 1.09
C ILE A 50 -5.55 -1.96 0.66
N ASP A 51 -4.51 -1.25 0.24
CA ASP A 51 -4.61 0.17 -0.10
C ASP A 51 -5.51 0.41 -1.32
N ILE A 52 -5.32 -0.37 -2.39
CA ILE A 52 -6.10 -0.25 -3.62
C ILE A 52 -6.46 -1.63 -4.16
N ILE A 53 -7.72 -1.81 -4.53
CA ILE A 53 -8.22 -2.97 -5.28
C ILE A 53 -8.73 -2.46 -6.62
N ALA A 54 -8.24 -3.05 -7.70
CA ALA A 54 -8.56 -2.62 -9.06
C ALA A 54 -8.91 -3.81 -9.96
N ARG A 55 -9.54 -3.54 -11.10
CA ARG A 55 -9.78 -4.50 -12.18
C ARG A 55 -9.00 -4.12 -13.41
N ASP A 56 -8.25 -5.08 -13.95
CA ASP A 56 -7.56 -5.01 -15.23
C ASP A 56 -8.10 -6.13 -16.13
N LYS A 57 -8.96 -5.77 -17.08
CA LYS A 57 -9.71 -6.73 -17.90
C LYS A 57 -10.48 -7.73 -17.02
N ASP A 58 -10.03 -8.98 -16.97
CA ASP A 58 -10.65 -10.07 -16.20
C ASP A 58 -9.96 -10.35 -14.88
N GLU A 59 -8.85 -9.66 -14.59
CA GLU A 59 -8.09 -9.83 -13.36
C GLU A 59 -8.49 -8.81 -12.30
N ILE A 60 -8.48 -9.27 -11.04
CA ILE A 60 -8.57 -8.41 -9.85
C ILE A 60 -7.16 -8.22 -9.30
N VAL A 61 -6.73 -6.98 -9.20
CA VAL A 61 -5.38 -6.59 -8.81
C VAL A 61 -5.41 -5.92 -7.44
N PHE A 62 -4.69 -6.51 -6.49
CA PHE A 62 -4.53 -6.01 -5.13
C PHE A 62 -3.19 -5.30 -5.00
N VAL A 63 -3.22 -4.03 -4.59
CA VAL A 63 -2.05 -3.14 -4.62
C VAL A 63 -1.78 -2.58 -3.22
N GLU A 64 -0.56 -2.80 -2.76
CA GLU A 64 0.05 -2.15 -1.60
C GLU A 64 0.87 -0.94 -2.07
N VAL A 65 0.64 0.24 -1.51
CA VAL A 65 1.30 1.50 -1.87
C VAL A 65 2.33 1.88 -0.81
N LYS A 66 3.58 2.03 -1.22
CA LYS A 66 4.65 2.52 -0.35
C LYS A 66 5.20 3.84 -0.84
N THR A 67 5.05 4.87 -0.01
CA THR A 67 5.65 6.19 -0.27
C THR A 67 6.97 6.30 0.48
N ARG A 68 8.05 6.59 -0.23
CA ARG A 68 9.39 6.81 0.34
C ARG A 68 9.79 8.27 0.19
N THR A 69 10.39 8.84 1.24
CA THR A 69 10.89 10.23 1.27
C THR A 69 12.41 10.29 1.23
N SER A 70 13.11 9.16 1.34
CA SER A 70 14.55 9.04 1.20
C SER A 70 14.93 7.72 0.52
N GLU A 71 16.08 7.71 -0.15
CA GLU A 71 16.64 6.53 -0.82
C GLU A 71 17.38 5.60 0.16
N THR A 72 17.52 6.00 1.42
CA THR A 72 18.32 5.32 2.46
C THR A 72 17.71 3.99 2.97
N PHE A 73 16.58 3.54 2.43
CA PHE A 73 15.85 2.36 2.89
C PHE A 73 15.70 1.32 1.77
N GLY A 74 16.72 0.48 1.59
CA GLY A 74 16.67 -0.88 0.98
C GLY A 74 16.09 -1.03 -0.43
N LEU A 75 16.48 -2.09 -1.14
CA LEU A 75 15.90 -2.38 -2.45
C LEU A 75 14.38 -2.66 -2.32
N PRO A 76 13.55 -2.38 -3.36
CA PRO A 76 12.11 -2.64 -3.33
C PRO A 76 11.77 -4.10 -2.98
N GLU A 77 12.66 -5.00 -3.37
CA GLU A 77 12.60 -6.46 -3.25
C GLU A 77 12.59 -6.93 -1.77
N GLU A 78 13.16 -6.14 -0.86
CA GLU A 78 13.24 -6.45 0.57
C GLU A 78 11.96 -6.04 1.34
N ALA A 79 11.03 -5.33 0.70
CA ALA A 79 9.98 -4.59 1.41
C ALA A 79 8.73 -5.42 1.76
N ILE A 80 8.48 -6.55 1.09
CA ILE A 80 7.33 -7.42 1.36
C ILE A 80 7.82 -8.80 1.79
N ASP A 81 8.14 -8.91 3.08
CA ASP A 81 8.48 -10.19 3.71
C ASP A 81 7.33 -11.21 3.62
N TRP A 82 7.65 -12.49 3.86
CA TRP A 82 6.69 -13.59 3.85
C TRP A 82 5.42 -13.32 4.66
N ARG A 83 5.54 -12.69 5.85
CA ARG A 83 4.38 -12.42 6.71
C ARG A 83 3.45 -11.40 6.07
N LYS A 84 3.99 -10.37 5.42
CA LYS A 84 3.20 -9.38 4.68
C LYS A 84 2.50 -10.02 3.48
N GLN A 85 3.18 -10.88 2.73
CA GLN A 85 2.56 -11.62 1.63
C GLN A 85 1.38 -12.47 2.11
N GLN A 86 1.57 -13.26 3.17
CA GLN A 86 0.52 -14.11 3.73
C GLN A 86 -0.68 -13.29 4.24
N LYS A 87 -0.43 -12.12 4.83
CA LYS A 87 -1.50 -11.21 5.27
C LYS A 87 -2.29 -10.67 4.08
N LEU A 88 -1.59 -10.20 3.04
CA LEU A 88 -2.18 -9.67 1.81
C LEU A 88 -3.05 -10.73 1.11
N ILE A 89 -2.54 -11.96 0.96
CA ILE A 89 -3.27 -13.08 0.34
C ILE A 89 -4.57 -13.36 1.08
N LYS A 90 -4.52 -13.45 2.42
CA LYS A 90 -5.72 -13.71 3.22
C LYS A 90 -6.73 -12.56 3.16
N THR A 91 -6.27 -11.32 3.18
CA THR A 91 -7.14 -10.15 3.02
C THR A 91 -7.77 -10.09 1.62
N ALA A 92 -7.02 -10.47 0.59
CA ALA A 92 -7.52 -10.57 -0.78
C ALA A 92 -8.59 -11.66 -0.91
N GLN A 93 -8.36 -12.85 -0.33
CA GLN A 93 -9.36 -13.92 -0.27
C GLN A 93 -10.66 -13.47 0.40
N GLU A 94 -10.56 -12.74 1.53
CA GLU A 94 -11.75 -12.21 2.20
C GLU A 94 -12.50 -11.18 1.33
N TYR A 95 -11.79 -10.39 0.52
CA TYR A 95 -12.43 -9.50 -0.45
C TYR A 95 -13.17 -10.28 -1.52
N LEU A 96 -12.54 -11.29 -2.12
CA LEU A 96 -13.16 -12.11 -3.18
C LEU A 96 -14.42 -12.81 -2.67
N PHE A 97 -14.34 -13.45 -1.51
CA PHE A 97 -15.46 -14.11 -0.85
C PHE A 97 -16.65 -13.16 -0.63
N LYS A 98 -16.40 -11.99 -0.03
CA LYS A 98 -17.45 -11.00 0.29
C LYS A 98 -18.14 -10.42 -0.95
N ASN A 99 -17.47 -10.43 -2.09
CA ASN A 99 -17.99 -9.85 -3.34
C ASN A 99 -18.44 -10.93 -4.33
N HIS A 100 -18.42 -12.22 -3.95
CA HIS A 100 -18.75 -13.34 -4.83
C HIS A 100 -17.92 -13.34 -6.12
N LEU A 101 -16.61 -13.08 -5.98
CA LEU A 101 -15.63 -13.05 -7.06
C LEU A 101 -14.67 -14.25 -6.99
N GLU A 102 -15.13 -15.34 -6.37
CA GLU A 102 -14.46 -16.63 -6.38
C GLU A 102 -14.89 -17.36 -7.66
N ASP A 103 -13.92 -17.85 -8.43
CA ASP A 103 -14.16 -18.71 -9.60
C ASP A 103 -14.56 -20.14 -9.18
#